data_AF-A0AAT9RQQ0-F1
#
_entry.id   AF-A0AAT9RQQ0-F1
#
_cell.length_a   1.000
_cell.length_b   1.000
_cell.length_c   1.000
_cell.angle_alpha   90.00
_cell.angle_beta   90.00
_cell.angle_gamma   90.00
#
_symmetry.space_group_name_H-M   'P 1'
#
loop_
_entity.id
_entity.type
_entity.pdbx_description
1 polymer ?
#
loop_
_entity_poly.entity_id
_entity_poly.type
_entity_poly.pdbx_seq_one_letter_code
_entity_poly.pdbx_strand_id
1 'polypeptide(L)'
;MADHTIHSAYAQVYNTLLDTAASLEVLKREGAEEGVEPHAGAAMHAVRFAVAVLYPLLPCQAPPPVPDDPQRLLDLAAHWRDAAFDLGEFAPEPALRLVRGEMDGEGTKGRETNSAS
;
A
#
# COMPACT_ATOMS: atom_id res chain seq x y z
N MET A 1 -11.09 29.22 -15.01
CA MET A 1 -9.98 29.72 -14.16
C MET A 1 -9.61 28.73 -13.05
N ALA A 2 -10.57 28.19 -12.28
CA ALA A 2 -10.27 27.21 -11.21
C ALA A 2 -9.53 25.95 -11.69
N ASP A 3 -9.87 25.46 -12.88
CA ASP A 3 -9.28 24.25 -13.47
C ASP A 3 -7.77 24.38 -13.74
N HIS A 4 -7.33 25.55 -14.20
CA HIS A 4 -5.91 25.84 -14.41
C HIS A 4 -5.13 25.99 -13.10
N THR A 5 -5.76 26.52 -12.04
CA THR A 5 -5.13 26.64 -10.72
C THR A 5 -4.93 25.27 -10.07
N ILE A 6 -5.94 24.38 -10.19
CA ILE A 6 -5.86 23.00 -9.69
C ILE A 6 -4.79 22.22 -10.46
N HIS A 7 -4.79 22.32 -11.80
CA HIS A 7 -3.76 21.70 -12.64
C HIS A 7 -2.34 22.22 -12.30
N SER A 8 -2.20 23.53 -12.03
CA SER A 8 -0.93 24.13 -11.60
C SER A 8 -0.48 23.61 -10.23
N ALA A 9 -1.40 23.39 -9.28
CA ALA A 9 -1.07 22.85 -7.97
C ALA A 9 -0.60 21.40 -8.06
N TYR A 10 -1.29 20.56 -8.85
CA TYR A 10 -0.85 19.18 -9.09
C TYR A 10 0.50 19.12 -9.80
N ALA A 11 0.75 20.00 -10.77
CA ALA A 11 2.04 20.09 -11.44
C ALA A 11 3.18 20.43 -10.46
N GLN A 12 2.95 21.35 -9.52
CA GLN A 12 3.94 21.68 -8.49
C GLN A 12 4.23 20.49 -7.58
N VAL A 13 3.19 19.82 -7.07
CA VAL A 13 3.33 18.63 -6.22
C VAL A 13 4.07 17.52 -6.97
N TYR A 14 3.71 17.27 -8.23
CA TYR A 14 4.34 16.27 -9.08
C TYR A 14 5.86 16.49 -9.21
N ASN A 15 6.28 17.71 -9.50
CA ASN A 15 7.71 18.04 -9.62
C ASN A 15 8.44 17.89 -8.27
N THR A 16 7.82 18.32 -7.17
CA THR A 16 8.39 18.11 -5.82
C THR A 16 8.57 16.62 -5.51
N LEU A 17 7.62 15.76 -5.90
CA LEU A 17 7.74 14.33 -5.70
C LEU A 17 8.85 13.71 -6.57
N LEU A 18 9.04 14.17 -7.82
CA LEU A 18 10.15 13.74 -8.66
C LEU A 18 11.51 14.08 -8.03
N ASP A 19 11.68 15.31 -7.58
CA ASP A 19 12.92 15.76 -6.92
C ASP A 19 13.17 14.96 -5.63
N THR A 20 12.11 14.73 -4.85
CA THR A 20 12.18 13.93 -3.61
C THR A 20 12.59 12.48 -3.90
N ALA A 21 12.01 11.85 -4.94
CA ALA A 21 12.39 10.50 -5.33
C ALA A 21 13.86 10.40 -5.77
N ALA A 22 14.37 11.44 -6.45
CA ALA A 22 15.77 11.52 -6.83
C ALA A 22 16.69 11.65 -5.59
N SER A 23 16.34 12.52 -4.64
CA SER A 23 17.09 12.65 -3.37
C SER A 23 17.10 11.36 -2.56
N LEU A 24 15.96 10.67 -2.46
CA LEU A 24 15.86 9.39 -1.75
C LEU A 24 16.68 8.28 -2.44
N GLU A 25 16.73 8.26 -3.77
CA GLU A 25 17.57 7.33 -4.51
C GLU A 25 19.08 7.58 -4.25
N VAL A 26 19.49 8.84 -4.07
CA VAL A 26 20.86 9.19 -3.65
C VAL A 26 21.12 8.69 -2.22
N LEU A 27 20.24 8.99 -1.28
CA LEU A 27 20.35 8.53 0.12
C LEU A 27 20.37 7.00 0.23
N LYS A 28 19.56 6.30 -0.57
CA LYS A 28 19.53 4.84 -0.63
C LYS A 28 20.92 4.26 -0.99
N ARG A 29 21.67 4.93 -1.87
CA ARG A 29 22.99 4.48 -2.35
C ARG A 29 24.14 4.91 -1.44
N GLU A 30 24.05 6.11 -0.87
CA GLU A 30 25.14 6.76 -0.15
C GLU A 30 25.01 6.67 1.37
N GLY A 31 23.80 6.45 1.88
CA GLY A 31 23.45 6.54 3.30
C GLY A 31 23.67 5.26 4.10
N ALA A 32 24.15 4.18 3.49
CA ALA A 32 24.43 2.95 4.21
C ALA A 32 25.93 2.81 4.49
N GLU A 33 26.30 2.79 5.77
CA GLU A 33 27.68 2.44 6.19
C GLU A 33 28.02 0.98 5.81
N GLU A 34 27.00 0.10 5.75
CA GLU A 34 27.06 -1.24 5.16
C GLU A 34 25.77 -1.52 4.36
N GLY A 35 25.83 -1.53 3.02
CA GLY A 35 24.75 -2.02 2.15
C GLY A 35 23.90 -0.95 1.47
N VAL A 36 22.57 -1.13 1.47
CA VAL A 36 21.57 -0.23 0.85
C VAL A 36 20.71 0.31 1.98
N GLU A 37 20.51 1.64 2.06
CA GLU A 37 19.75 2.23 3.17
C GLU A 37 18.25 1.91 2.99
N PRO A 38 17.65 1.08 3.87
CA PRO A 38 16.35 0.48 3.60
C PRO A 38 15.20 1.49 3.76
N HIS A 39 15.32 2.50 4.62
CA HIS A 39 14.25 3.50 4.82
C HIS A 39 14.12 4.40 3.59
N ALA A 40 15.23 4.84 3.02
CA ALA A 40 15.29 5.61 1.79
C ALA A 40 14.80 4.78 0.61
N GLY A 41 15.11 3.48 0.57
CA GLY A 41 14.55 2.55 -0.41
C GLY A 41 13.03 2.47 -0.35
N ALA A 42 12.46 2.18 0.81
CA ALA A 42 11.00 2.11 1.00
C ALA A 42 10.31 3.44 0.70
N ALA A 43 10.82 4.56 1.23
CA ALA A 43 10.27 5.88 0.97
C ALA A 43 10.34 6.25 -0.52
N MET A 44 11.44 5.92 -1.20
CA MET A 44 11.59 6.17 -2.64
C MET A 44 10.53 5.43 -3.46
N HIS A 45 10.26 4.15 -3.14
CA HIS A 45 9.22 3.39 -3.82
C HIS A 45 7.82 3.98 -3.58
N ALA A 46 7.53 4.43 -2.36
CA ALA A 46 6.28 5.12 -2.04
C ALA A 46 6.10 6.42 -2.85
N VAL A 47 7.14 7.25 -2.93
CA VAL A 47 7.11 8.51 -3.68
C VAL A 47 6.96 8.23 -5.18
N ARG A 48 7.67 7.26 -5.75
CA ARG A 48 7.51 6.85 -7.16
C ARG A 48 6.09 6.37 -7.47
N PHE A 49 5.48 5.64 -6.55
CA PHE A 49 4.08 5.24 -6.68
C PHE A 49 3.14 6.45 -6.69
N ALA A 50 3.33 7.42 -5.79
CA ALA A 50 2.54 8.65 -5.76
C ALA A 50 2.68 9.48 -7.06
N VAL A 51 3.89 9.59 -7.62
CA VAL A 51 4.13 10.24 -8.92
C VAL A 51 3.33 9.56 -10.03
N ALA A 52 3.35 8.23 -10.08
CA ALA A 52 2.66 7.47 -11.11
C ALA A 52 1.12 7.59 -10.99
N VAL A 53 0.57 7.69 -9.77
CA VAL A 53 -0.87 7.97 -9.56
C VAL A 53 -1.27 9.36 -10.06
N LEU A 54 -0.39 10.36 -9.93
CA LEU A 54 -0.69 11.74 -10.32
C LEU A 54 -0.50 12.01 -11.82
N TYR A 55 0.39 11.28 -12.49
CA TYR A 55 0.76 11.55 -13.89
C TYR A 55 -0.42 11.60 -14.88
N PRO A 56 -1.45 10.71 -14.80
CA PRO A 56 -2.61 10.78 -15.70
C PRO A 56 -3.39 12.11 -15.65
N LEU A 57 -3.25 12.89 -14.57
CA LEU A 57 -3.87 14.20 -14.41
C LEU A 57 -3.03 15.35 -15.02
N LEU A 58 -1.84 15.04 -15.52
CA LEU A 58 -0.79 15.99 -15.91
C LEU A 58 -0.25 15.74 -17.34
N PRO A 59 -1.09 15.82 -18.39
CA PRO A 59 -0.71 15.51 -19.77
C PRO A 59 0.42 16.36 -20.37
N CYS A 60 0.76 17.50 -19.74
CA CYS A 60 1.82 18.40 -20.20
C CYS A 60 3.15 18.22 -19.46
N GLN A 61 3.22 17.34 -18.45
CA GLN A 61 4.45 17.07 -17.73
C GLN A 61 5.25 15.96 -18.43
N ALA A 62 6.58 16.01 -18.26
CA ALA A 62 7.41 14.88 -18.67
C ALA A 62 6.94 13.62 -17.94
N PRO A 63 6.91 12.45 -18.62
CA PRO A 63 6.55 11.21 -17.97
C PRO A 63 7.51 10.93 -16.81
N PRO A 64 7.05 10.24 -15.76
CA PRO A 64 7.96 9.74 -14.75
C PRO A 64 9.05 8.89 -15.42
N PRO A 65 10.24 8.79 -14.81
CA PRO A 65 11.31 7.92 -15.31
C PRO A 65 10.93 6.42 -15.34
N VAL A 66 9.71 6.09 -14.89
CA VAL A 66 9.11 4.76 -14.93
C VAL A 66 7.88 4.83 -15.87
N PRO A 67 7.73 3.90 -16.85
CA PRO A 67 6.61 3.92 -17.80
C PRO A 67 5.23 3.80 -17.14
N ASP A 68 4.24 4.44 -17.76
CA ASP A 68 2.84 4.52 -17.31
C ASP A 68 2.03 3.25 -17.67
N ASP A 69 2.47 2.09 -17.17
CA ASP A 69 1.82 0.78 -17.35
C ASP A 69 1.13 0.35 -16.05
N PRO A 70 -0.17 -0.01 -16.06
CA PRO A 70 -0.89 -0.54 -14.88
C PRO A 70 -0.17 -1.70 -14.19
N GLN A 71 0.52 -2.56 -14.95
CA GLN A 71 1.28 -3.67 -14.38
C GLN A 71 2.47 -3.17 -13.56
N ARG A 72 3.09 -2.06 -13.96
CA ARG A 72 4.20 -1.43 -13.25
C ARG A 72 3.76 -0.66 -12.01
N LEU A 73 2.52 -0.18 -11.95
CA LEU A 73 1.93 0.35 -10.70
C LEU A 73 1.80 -0.74 -9.63
N LEU A 74 1.37 -1.94 -10.04
CA LEU A 74 1.34 -3.11 -9.15
C LEU A 74 2.75 -3.50 -8.70
N ASP A 75 3.72 -3.50 -9.62
CA ASP A 75 5.13 -3.74 -9.26
C ASP A 75 5.64 -2.69 -8.26
N LEU A 76 5.36 -1.40 -8.45
CA LEU A 76 5.77 -0.34 -7.51
C LEU A 76 5.13 -0.52 -6.14
N ALA A 77 3.85 -0.86 -6.09
CA ALA A 77 3.15 -1.14 -4.84
C ALA A 77 3.72 -2.39 -4.14
N ALA A 78 4.07 -3.43 -4.90
CA ALA A 78 4.71 -4.63 -4.37
C ALA A 78 6.12 -4.32 -3.82
N HIS A 79 6.96 -3.63 -4.59
CA HIS A 79 8.29 -3.22 -4.13
C HIS A 79 8.24 -2.33 -2.88
N TRP A 80 7.28 -1.40 -2.82
CA TRP A 80 7.07 -0.61 -1.61
C TRP A 80 6.69 -1.49 -0.42
N ARG A 81 5.70 -2.38 -0.59
CA ARG A 81 5.25 -3.28 0.48
C ARG A 81 6.39 -4.17 0.97
N ASP A 82 7.16 -4.74 0.06
CA ASP A 82 8.24 -5.66 0.39
C ASP A 82 9.39 -4.90 1.10
N ALA A 83 9.77 -3.72 0.59
CA ALA A 83 10.75 -2.86 1.27
C ALA A 83 10.28 -2.34 2.64
N ALA A 84 8.98 -2.07 2.79
CA ALA A 84 8.38 -1.69 4.06
C ALA A 84 8.37 -2.87 5.04
N PHE A 85 8.12 -4.09 4.57
CA PHE A 85 8.18 -5.30 5.39
C PHE A 85 9.59 -5.55 5.94
N ASP A 86 10.62 -5.30 5.14
CA ASP A 86 12.04 -5.44 5.56
C ASP A 86 12.44 -4.47 6.69
N LEU A 87 11.70 -3.37 6.88
CA LEU A 87 11.89 -2.42 7.98
C LEU A 87 11.21 -2.85 9.29
N GLY A 88 10.34 -3.86 9.23
CA GLY A 88 9.53 -4.35 10.34
C GLY A 88 8.03 -4.26 10.09
N GLU A 89 7.24 -4.85 10.99
CA GLU A 89 5.78 -4.81 10.90
C GLU A 89 5.24 -3.38 11.05
N PHE A 90 4.73 -2.82 9.94
CA PHE A 90 4.01 -1.54 9.93
C PHE A 90 2.60 -1.64 10.53
N ALA A 91 2.04 -2.85 10.63
CA ALA A 91 0.77 -3.13 11.26
C ALA A 91 0.88 -4.45 12.02
N PRO A 92 0.26 -4.56 13.21
CA PRO A 92 0.21 -5.83 13.93
C PRO A 92 -0.43 -6.89 13.04
N GLU A 93 0.13 -8.12 13.02
CA GLU A 93 -0.49 -9.23 12.30
C GLU A 93 -1.99 -9.30 12.64
N PRO A 94 -2.87 -9.47 11.65
CA PRO A 94 -4.29 -9.65 11.92
C PRO A 94 -4.44 -10.87 12.83
N ALA A 95 -4.86 -10.64 14.07
CA ALA A 95 -5.11 -11.70 15.04
C ALA A 95 -6.32 -12.53 14.58
N LEU A 96 -6.06 -13.51 13.71
CA LEU A 96 -7.06 -14.45 13.26
C LEU A 96 -7.52 -15.27 14.47
N ARG A 97 -8.74 -15.02 14.92
CA ARG A 97 -9.37 -15.81 15.98
C ARG A 97 -10.13 -16.97 15.35
N LEU A 98 -9.70 -18.19 15.64
CA LEU A 98 -10.46 -19.41 15.36
C LEU A 98 -11.80 -19.36 16.11
N VAL A 99 -12.89 -19.12 15.39
CA VAL A 99 -14.25 -19.34 15.89
C VAL A 99 -14.55 -20.82 15.64
N ARG A 100 -14.51 -21.64 16.70
CA ARG A 100 -15.11 -22.97 16.62
C ARG A 100 -16.61 -22.75 16.47
N GLY A 101 -17.15 -23.09 15.30
CA GLY A 101 -18.59 -23.28 15.17
C GLY A 101 -18.99 -24.41 16.12
N GLU A 102 -19.90 -24.12 17.05
CA GLU A 102 -20.61 -25.16 17.77
C GLU A 102 -21.33 -26.00 16.71
N MET A 103 -20.74 -27.13 16.37
CA MET A 103 -21.49 -28.24 15.80
C MET A 103 -22.37 -28.74 16.95
N ASP A 104 -23.54 -28.13 17.11
CA ASP A 104 -24.62 -28.66 17.92
C ASP A 104 -25.20 -29.89 17.22
N GLY A 105 -24.41 -30.96 17.24
CA GLY A 105 -24.86 -32.32 17.03
C GLY A 105 -25.30 -32.92 18.35
N GLU A 106 -26.61 -33.06 18.49
CA GLU A 106 -27.26 -34.29 18.98
C GLU A 106 -27.56 -34.44 20.50
N GLY A 107 -28.85 -34.54 20.82
CA GLY A 107 -29.33 -35.61 21.70
C GLY A 107 -29.75 -35.28 23.15
N THR A 108 -31.08 -35.33 23.35
CA THR A 108 -31.83 -35.98 24.46
C THR A 108 -32.67 -35.15 25.47
N LYS A 109 -33.97 -35.51 25.43
CA LYS A 109 -34.97 -35.74 26.51
C LYS A 109 -35.88 -34.61 27.01
N GLY A 110 -37.19 -34.88 26.83
CA GLY A 110 -38.29 -34.37 27.65
C GLY A 110 -39.66 -34.85 27.16
N ARG A 111 -39.98 -36.16 27.28
CA ARG A 111 -41.10 -36.68 28.10
C ARG A 111 -42.41 -35.88 28.00
N GLU A 112 -43.25 -36.23 27.02
CA GLU A 112 -44.68 -35.90 27.05
C GLU A 112 -45.45 -37.04 27.72
N THR A 113 -46.04 -36.75 28.88
CA THR A 113 -47.14 -37.52 29.45
C THR A 113 -48.43 -37.01 28.84
N ASN A 114 -49.21 -37.88 28.20
CA ASN A 114 -50.64 -37.61 28.00
C ASN A 114 -51.45 -38.86 28.31
N SER A 115 -52.20 -38.78 29.41
CA SER A 115 -53.33 -39.64 29.76
C SER A 115 -54.62 -38.99 29.24
N ALA A 116 -55.43 -39.77 28.51
CA ALA A 116 -56.88 -39.70 28.34
C ALA A 116 -57.21 -40.64 27.15
N SER A 117 -58.15 -41.57 27.16
CA SER A 117 -59.18 -42.03 28.09
C SER A 117 -59.52 -43.48 27.73
#